data_AF-A0A0B6WTW5-F1
#
_entry.id   AF-A0A0B6WTW5-F1
#
_cell.length_a   1.000
_cell.length_b   1.000
_cell.length_c   1.000
_cell.angle_alpha   90.00
_cell.angle_beta   90.00
_cell.angle_gamma   90.00
#
_symmetry.space_group_name_H-M   'P 1'
#
loop_
_entity.id
_entity.type
_entity.pdbx_description
1 polymer ?
#
loop_
_entity_poly.entity_id
_entity_poly.type
_entity_poly.pdbx_seq_one_letter_code
_entity_poly.pdbx_strand_id
1 'polypeptide(L)'
;MLNIVRSMLLVLSCASLLVSSQAQQKRVSPQRAASPLGYEPELVSTAEADDAAAKENAGRTGGESEIESLQRTVRRLSAQVDRLSEELNALKTQQRELFDLERLSRAEQRADSLRTQLTDVQSREADLKARLEQLEYDLDPASIERRAALIGTTRPEEVREQIRRQLESERARLRSQLELLERRRQGLESAIARADAEIERLRARLNEADDEATSGSIESSDGEQNSQRNAPPVTQPTRPPRSYVP
;
A
#
# COMPACT_ATOMS: atom_id res chain seq x y z
N MET A 1 -39.09 -28.72 -23.63
CA MET A 1 -38.27 -27.55 -24.00
C MET A 1 -37.43 -27.01 -22.83
N LEU A 2 -37.97 -26.92 -21.60
CA LEU A 2 -37.25 -26.31 -20.45
C LEU A 2 -36.07 -27.14 -19.89
N ASN A 3 -36.03 -28.45 -20.11
CA ASN A 3 -34.95 -29.32 -19.59
C ASN A 3 -33.71 -29.40 -20.48
N ILE A 4 -33.80 -28.97 -21.74
CA ILE A 4 -32.67 -28.96 -22.69
C ILE A 4 -31.77 -27.74 -22.43
N VAL A 5 -32.37 -26.60 -22.08
CA VAL A 5 -31.63 -25.36 -21.79
C VAL A 5 -30.82 -25.46 -20.49
N ARG A 6 -31.32 -26.19 -19.47
CA ARG A 6 -30.59 -26.44 -18.23
C ARG A 6 -29.39 -27.38 -18.39
N SER A 7 -29.46 -28.35 -19.31
CA SER A 7 -28.34 -29.24 -19.61
C SER A 7 -27.24 -28.51 -20.39
N MET A 8 -27.62 -27.59 -21.28
CA MET A 8 -26.65 -26.82 -22.08
C MET A 8 -25.91 -25.73 -21.26
N LEU A 9 -26.53 -25.20 -20.19
CA LEU A 9 -25.88 -24.26 -19.27
C LEU A 9 -24.83 -24.94 -18.36
N LEU A 10 -24.94 -26.25 -18.13
CA LEU A 10 -24.03 -26.99 -17.27
C LEU A 10 -22.75 -27.46 -18.00
N VAL A 11 -22.82 -27.63 -19.32
CA VAL A 11 -21.63 -27.97 -20.14
C VAL A 11 -20.78 -26.74 -20.45
N LEU A 12 -21.36 -25.54 -20.50
CA LEU A 12 -20.61 -24.30 -20.80
C LEU A 12 -19.83 -23.72 -19.58
N SER A 13 -20.04 -24.25 -18.38
CA SER A 13 -19.30 -23.82 -17.18
C SER A 13 -18.00 -24.61 -16.92
N CYS A 14 -17.76 -25.71 -17.63
CA CYS A 14 -16.59 -26.57 -17.40
C CYS A 14 -15.36 -26.21 -18.26
N ALA A 15 -15.44 -25.21 -19.14
CA ALA A 15 -14.36 -24.88 -20.08
C ALA A 15 -13.46 -23.68 -19.67
N SER A 16 -13.63 -23.11 -18.48
CA SER A 16 -12.93 -21.87 -18.08
C SER A 16 -11.96 -22.01 -16.89
N LEU A 17 -11.59 -23.23 -16.50
CA LEU A 17 -10.76 -23.49 -15.30
C LEU A 17 -9.46 -24.27 -15.58
N LEU A 18 -8.82 -24.02 -16.72
CA LEU A 18 -7.52 -24.62 -17.05
C LEU A 18 -6.55 -23.60 -17.66
N VAL A 19 -6.34 -22.49 -16.96
CA VAL A 19 -5.15 -21.66 -17.10
C VAL A 19 -4.71 -21.25 -15.70
N SER A 20 -3.40 -21.37 -15.42
CA SER A 20 -2.68 -20.98 -14.18
C SER A 20 -2.35 -22.11 -13.19
N SER A 21 -1.61 -23.13 -13.65
CA SER A 21 -0.82 -23.99 -12.75
C SER A 21 0.62 -24.12 -13.26
N GLN A 22 1.37 -23.01 -13.19
CA GLN A 22 2.83 -23.03 -13.18
C GLN A 22 3.32 -21.92 -12.24
N ALA A 23 3.76 -22.27 -11.03
CA ALA A 23 4.78 -21.53 -10.27
C ALA A 23 5.00 -22.13 -8.86
N GLN A 24 5.63 -23.32 -8.77
CA GLN A 24 6.42 -23.69 -7.60
C GLN A 24 7.73 -24.32 -8.09
N GLN A 25 8.76 -23.49 -8.23
CA GLN A 25 9.87 -23.43 -7.27
C GLN A 25 10.74 -24.70 -7.27
N LYS A 26 11.62 -24.80 -8.28
CA LYS A 26 12.92 -25.43 -8.10
C LYS A 26 13.97 -24.33 -8.09
N ARG A 27 14.37 -23.94 -6.88
CA ARG A 27 15.52 -23.08 -6.63
C ARG A 27 16.76 -23.80 -7.18
N VAL A 28 17.34 -23.26 -8.25
CA VAL A 28 18.71 -23.52 -8.65
C VAL A 28 19.41 -22.18 -8.66
N SER A 29 20.44 -22.09 -7.82
CA SER A 29 21.28 -20.93 -7.58
C SER A 29 21.84 -20.36 -8.89
N PRO A 30 21.76 -19.04 -9.14
CA PRO A 30 22.58 -18.43 -10.18
C PRO A 30 24.04 -18.39 -9.69
N GLN A 31 24.83 -19.19 -10.38
CA GLN A 31 26.28 -19.25 -10.32
C GLN A 31 26.85 -17.84 -10.59
N ARG A 32 27.59 -17.34 -9.60
CA ARG A 32 28.35 -16.09 -9.61
C ARG A 32 29.25 -16.04 -10.84
N ALA A 33 28.88 -15.19 -11.80
CA ALA A 33 29.73 -14.83 -12.92
C ALA A 33 30.94 -14.05 -12.38
N ALA A 34 32.12 -14.59 -12.60
CA ALA A 34 33.38 -13.89 -12.49
C ALA A 34 33.61 -13.09 -13.78
N SER A 35 33.93 -11.80 -13.66
CA SER A 35 34.74 -10.95 -14.55
C SER A 35 34.66 -9.49 -14.07
N PRO A 36 35.59 -8.60 -14.43
CA PRO A 36 37.03 -8.66 -14.19
C PRO A 36 37.50 -7.41 -13.41
N LEU A 37 38.63 -7.55 -12.71
CA LEU A 37 39.43 -6.43 -12.22
C LEU A 37 40.05 -5.69 -13.42
N GLY A 38 40.04 -4.36 -13.40
CA GLY A 38 40.89 -3.57 -14.30
C GLY A 38 40.23 -2.32 -14.85
N TYR A 39 40.18 -1.27 -14.04
CA TYR A 39 40.27 0.11 -14.54
C TYR A 39 41.18 0.86 -13.56
N GLU A 40 42.48 0.79 -13.85
CA GLU A 40 43.44 1.80 -13.39
C GLU A 40 43.20 3.08 -14.23
N PRO A 41 43.06 4.26 -13.60
CA PRO A 41 43.25 5.50 -14.33
C PRO A 41 44.75 5.70 -14.57
N GLU A 42 45.15 5.59 -15.84
CA GLU A 42 46.46 5.97 -16.35
C GLU A 42 46.68 7.46 -16.09
N LEU A 43 47.54 7.77 -15.12
CA LEU A 43 48.04 9.12 -14.84
C LEU A 43 48.98 9.50 -15.98
N VAL A 44 48.50 10.30 -16.94
CA VAL A 44 49.34 10.99 -17.92
C VAL A 44 50.10 12.09 -17.19
N SER A 45 51.27 11.73 -16.67
CA SER A 45 52.29 12.64 -16.18
C SER A 45 53.18 13.06 -17.34
N THR A 46 52.90 14.21 -17.95
CA THR A 46 53.80 14.86 -18.90
C THR A 46 54.64 15.90 -18.15
N ALA A 47 55.84 15.49 -17.72
CA ALA A 47 56.95 16.36 -17.35
C ALA A 47 58.05 16.16 -18.41
N GLU A 48 58.27 17.14 -19.29
CA GLU A 48 59.31 18.19 -19.24
C GLU A 48 60.60 17.81 -19.97
N ALA A 49 61.00 18.71 -20.89
CA ALA A 49 62.35 19.11 -21.33
C ALA A 49 62.26 19.50 -22.83
N ASP A 50 62.00 20.78 -23.12
CA ASP A 50 63.00 21.84 -23.36
C ASP A 50 63.56 21.80 -24.79
N ASP A 51 63.23 22.79 -25.62
CA ASP A 51 64.25 23.81 -25.95
C ASP A 51 63.70 25.06 -26.66
N ALA A 52 64.42 26.15 -26.40
CA ALA A 52 64.14 27.56 -26.61
C ALA A 52 63.99 28.03 -28.07
N ALA A 53 63.18 29.08 -28.28
CA ALA A 53 63.56 30.24 -29.11
C ALA A 53 62.57 31.42 -28.99
N ALA A 54 63.04 32.45 -28.27
CA ALA A 54 62.82 33.88 -28.49
C ALA A 54 61.60 34.36 -29.32
N LYS A 55 60.67 35.04 -28.64
CA LYS A 55 60.12 36.33 -29.10
C LYS A 55 59.81 37.22 -27.90
N GLU A 56 60.63 38.25 -27.77
CA GLU A 56 60.42 39.39 -26.89
C GLU A 56 59.19 40.21 -27.30
N ASN A 57 58.67 40.95 -26.30
CA ASN A 57 57.81 42.13 -26.39
C ASN A 57 56.32 41.93 -26.69
N ALA A 58 55.55 41.78 -25.60
CA ALA A 58 54.44 42.68 -25.19
C ALA A 58 53.40 41.92 -24.33
N GLY A 59 53.71 41.58 -23.08
CA GLY A 59 52.85 40.68 -22.30
C GLY A 59 52.93 40.88 -20.81
N ARG A 60 52.66 42.10 -20.31
CA ARG A 60 52.62 42.36 -18.86
C ARG A 60 51.29 42.94 -18.35
N THR A 61 50.29 43.08 -19.23
CA THR A 61 48.93 43.53 -18.90
C THR A 61 47.81 42.58 -19.38
N GLY A 62 48.17 41.47 -20.06
CA GLY A 62 47.19 40.49 -20.58
C GLY A 62 46.84 39.34 -19.61
N GLY A 63 47.80 38.91 -18.79
CA GLY A 63 47.58 37.81 -17.82
C GLY A 63 46.60 38.17 -16.71
N GLU A 64 46.55 39.43 -16.28
CA GLU A 64 45.54 39.92 -15.32
C GLU A 64 44.12 39.83 -15.90
N SER A 65 43.93 40.21 -17.17
CA SER A 65 42.63 40.12 -17.84
C SER A 65 42.16 38.68 -18.07
N GLU A 66 43.10 37.75 -18.27
CA GLU A 66 42.80 36.32 -18.43
C GLU A 66 42.50 35.64 -17.08
N ILE A 67 43.22 36.02 -16.03
CA ILE A 67 42.91 35.59 -14.65
C ILE A 67 41.53 36.11 -14.24
N GLU A 68 41.17 37.35 -14.56
CA GLU A 68 39.83 37.87 -14.32
C GLU A 68 38.74 37.16 -15.12
N SER A 69 39.00 36.81 -16.39
CA SER A 69 38.02 36.10 -17.21
C SER A 69 37.80 34.67 -16.70
N LEU A 70 38.88 33.99 -16.27
CA LEU A 70 38.83 32.70 -15.59
C LEU A 70 38.11 32.77 -14.24
N GLN A 71 38.35 33.81 -13.44
CA GLN A 71 37.62 34.02 -12.20
C GLN A 71 36.13 34.25 -12.44
N ARG A 72 35.76 34.97 -13.51
CA ARG A 72 34.35 35.18 -13.90
C ARG A 72 33.70 33.88 -14.36
N THR A 73 34.38 33.06 -15.15
CA THR A 73 33.85 31.75 -15.57
C THR A 73 33.72 30.78 -14.41
N VAL A 74 34.71 30.73 -13.51
CA VAL A 74 34.62 29.90 -12.29
C VAL A 74 33.43 30.33 -11.44
N ARG A 75 33.23 31.62 -11.18
CA ARG A 75 32.05 32.11 -10.43
C ARG A 75 30.73 31.75 -11.11
N ARG A 76 30.67 31.83 -12.44
CA ARG A 76 29.48 31.45 -13.21
C ARG A 76 29.20 29.94 -13.14
N LEU A 77 30.24 29.13 -13.28
CA LEU A 77 30.13 27.67 -13.17
C LEU A 77 29.75 27.26 -11.75
N SER A 78 30.31 27.89 -10.71
CA SER A 78 29.91 27.68 -9.32
C SER A 78 28.43 27.96 -9.12
N ALA A 79 27.94 29.12 -9.56
CA ALA A 79 26.52 29.45 -9.46
C ALA A 79 25.60 28.50 -10.26
N GLN A 80 26.10 27.94 -11.37
CA GLN A 80 25.37 26.90 -12.12
C GLN A 80 25.35 25.57 -11.38
N VAL A 81 26.46 25.17 -10.76
CA VAL A 81 26.54 23.95 -9.94
C VAL A 81 25.64 24.07 -8.71
N ASP A 82 25.58 25.23 -8.06
CA ASP A 82 24.70 25.47 -6.92
C ASP A 82 23.23 25.31 -7.31
N ARG A 83 22.80 25.94 -8.41
CA ARG A 83 21.43 25.81 -8.96
C ARG A 83 21.09 24.38 -9.34
N LEU A 84 21.99 23.70 -10.04
CA LEU A 84 21.77 22.30 -10.42
C LEU A 84 21.73 21.39 -9.18
N SER A 85 22.49 21.70 -8.13
CA SER A 85 22.44 20.95 -6.87
C SER A 85 21.11 21.16 -6.15
N GLU A 86 20.61 22.39 -6.12
CA GLU A 86 19.28 22.73 -5.58
C GLU A 86 18.16 22.02 -6.38
N GLU A 87 18.17 22.11 -7.72
CA GLU A 87 17.20 21.44 -8.59
C GLU A 87 17.23 19.92 -8.42
N LEU A 88 18.42 19.34 -8.32
CA LEU A 88 18.58 17.91 -8.13
C LEU A 88 18.08 17.46 -6.76
N ASN A 89 18.28 18.27 -5.71
CA ASN A 89 17.70 18.02 -4.39
C ASN A 89 16.17 18.15 -4.41
N ALA A 90 15.63 19.19 -5.05
CA ALA A 90 14.18 19.38 -5.22
C ALA A 90 13.54 18.20 -5.97
N LEU A 91 14.14 17.76 -7.08
CA LEU A 91 13.67 16.60 -7.84
C LEU A 91 13.72 15.30 -7.03
N LYS A 92 14.77 15.10 -6.22
CA LYS A 92 14.87 13.93 -5.33
C LYS A 92 13.77 13.94 -4.28
N THR A 93 13.46 15.09 -3.68
CA THR A 93 12.39 15.22 -2.69
C THR A 93 11.02 14.95 -3.33
N GLN A 94 10.74 15.57 -4.48
CA GLN A 94 9.50 15.33 -5.23
C GLN A 94 9.32 13.85 -5.61
N GLN A 95 10.38 13.17 -6.05
CA GLN A 95 10.32 11.74 -6.37
C GLN A 95 10.03 10.88 -5.14
N ARG A 96 10.59 11.23 -3.97
CA ARG A 96 10.33 10.53 -2.71
C ARG A 96 8.88 10.72 -2.27
N GLU A 97 8.36 11.94 -2.34
CA GLU A 97 6.96 12.25 -2.02
C GLU A 97 5.99 11.47 -2.90
N LEU A 98 6.19 11.50 -4.23
CA LEU A 98 5.36 10.74 -5.17
C LEU A 98 5.38 9.24 -4.88
N PHE A 99 6.56 8.71 -4.53
CA PHE A 99 6.70 7.30 -4.19
C PHE A 99 6.02 6.95 -2.86
N ASP A 100 6.13 7.80 -1.84
CA ASP A 100 5.47 7.57 -0.54
C ASP A 100 3.94 7.74 -0.64
N LEU A 101 3.45 8.65 -1.49
CA LEU A 101 2.02 8.74 -1.83
C LEU A 101 1.51 7.48 -2.56
N GLU A 102 2.26 6.96 -3.54
CA GLU A 102 1.90 5.72 -4.22
C GLU A 102 1.87 4.53 -3.24
N ARG A 103 2.87 4.47 -2.34
CA ARG A 103 2.92 3.44 -1.30
C ARG A 103 1.77 3.56 -0.31
N LEU A 104 1.40 4.78 0.08
CA LEU A 104 0.26 5.05 0.95
C LEU A 104 -1.02 4.55 0.28
N SER A 105 -1.28 4.95 -0.97
CA SER A 105 -2.45 4.52 -1.74
C SER A 105 -2.55 2.99 -1.86
N ARG A 106 -1.43 2.31 -2.13
CA ARG A 106 -1.38 0.84 -2.17
C ARG A 106 -1.60 0.21 -0.80
N ALA A 107 -1.09 0.79 0.27
CA ALA A 107 -1.33 0.31 1.62
C ALA A 107 -2.81 0.43 2.01
N GLU A 108 -3.44 1.57 1.69
CA GLU A 108 -4.87 1.82 1.91
C GLU A 108 -5.74 0.83 1.13
N GLN A 109 -5.46 0.62 -0.16
CA GLN A 109 -6.18 -0.36 -0.98
C GLN A 109 -6.07 -1.79 -0.42
N ARG A 110 -4.88 -2.17 0.09
CA ARG A 110 -4.68 -3.46 0.75
C ARG A 110 -5.49 -3.56 2.04
N ALA A 111 -5.51 -2.52 2.87
CA ALA A 111 -6.30 -2.49 4.11
C ALA A 111 -7.80 -2.63 3.82
N ASP A 112 -8.32 -1.94 2.80
CA ASP A 112 -9.74 -2.03 2.43
C ASP A 112 -10.12 -3.39 1.87
N SER A 113 -9.24 -4.02 1.08
CA SER A 113 -9.44 -5.40 0.63
C SER A 113 -9.50 -6.38 1.82
N LEU A 114 -8.63 -6.21 2.81
CA LEU A 114 -8.63 -7.04 4.02
C LEU A 114 -9.89 -6.83 4.86
N ARG A 115 -10.36 -5.59 5.02
CA ARG A 115 -11.63 -5.27 5.70
C ARG A 115 -12.83 -5.89 5.01
N THR A 116 -12.85 -5.88 3.68
CA THR A 116 -13.92 -6.53 2.89
C THR A 116 -13.93 -8.04 3.15
N GLN A 117 -12.76 -8.68 3.12
CA GLN A 117 -12.63 -10.11 3.44
C GLN A 117 -13.03 -10.43 4.88
N LEU A 118 -12.77 -9.52 5.84
CA LEU A 118 -13.18 -9.68 7.23
C LEU A 118 -14.71 -9.69 7.34
N THR A 119 -15.40 -8.74 6.70
CA THR A 119 -16.86 -8.68 6.68
C THR A 119 -17.46 -9.94 6.05
N ASP A 120 -16.88 -10.45 4.96
CA ASP A 120 -17.34 -11.70 4.33
C ASP A 120 -17.20 -12.90 5.26
N VAL A 121 -16.09 -12.99 5.99
CA VAL A 121 -15.87 -14.07 6.98
C VAL A 121 -16.86 -13.95 8.13
N GLN A 122 -17.08 -12.75 8.66
CA GLN A 122 -18.04 -12.51 9.74
C GLN A 122 -19.48 -12.84 9.32
N SER A 123 -19.87 -12.52 8.08
CA SER A 123 -21.18 -12.92 7.54
C SER A 123 -21.33 -14.44 7.53
N ARG A 124 -20.32 -15.16 7.04
CA ARG A 124 -20.34 -16.64 7.00
C ARG A 124 -20.34 -17.24 8.41
N GLU A 125 -19.62 -16.65 9.35
CA GLU A 125 -19.66 -17.06 10.76
C GLU A 125 -21.07 -16.91 11.34
N ALA A 126 -21.76 -15.80 11.06
CA ALA A 126 -23.13 -15.57 11.50
C ALA A 126 -24.10 -16.61 10.92
N ASP A 127 -23.97 -16.91 9.61
CA ASP A 127 -24.80 -17.94 8.95
C ASP A 127 -24.59 -19.34 9.56
N LEU A 128 -23.33 -19.72 9.81
CA LEU A 128 -23.01 -21.01 10.45
C LEU A 128 -23.47 -21.07 11.90
N LYS A 129 -23.39 -19.96 12.65
CA LYS A 129 -23.92 -19.88 14.03
C LYS A 129 -25.43 -20.07 14.05
N ALA A 130 -26.17 -19.37 13.19
CA ALA A 130 -27.61 -19.54 13.06
C ALA A 130 -28.00 -20.99 12.68
N ARG A 131 -27.24 -21.60 11.76
CA ARG A 131 -27.44 -23.02 11.39
C ARG A 131 -27.19 -23.96 12.58
N LEU A 132 -26.17 -23.66 13.37
CA LEU A 132 -25.81 -24.45 14.55
C LEU A 132 -26.88 -24.34 15.64
N GLU A 133 -27.43 -23.15 15.89
CA GLU A 133 -28.54 -22.93 16.81
C GLU A 133 -29.79 -23.72 16.40
N GLN A 134 -30.14 -23.69 15.11
CA GLN A 134 -31.24 -24.50 14.57
C GLN A 134 -31.00 -26.00 14.79
N LEU A 135 -29.75 -26.45 14.58
CA LEU A 135 -29.39 -27.85 14.76
C LEU A 135 -29.45 -28.26 16.23
N GLU A 136 -29.11 -27.36 17.15
CA GLU A 136 -29.22 -27.60 18.59
C GLU A 136 -30.68 -27.78 19.02
N TYR A 137 -31.60 -26.96 18.49
CA TYR A 137 -33.05 -27.17 18.67
C TYR A 137 -33.54 -28.49 18.05
N ASP A 138 -33.00 -28.88 16.90
CA ASP A 138 -33.34 -30.15 16.26
C ASP A 138 -32.83 -31.38 17.02
N LEU A 139 -31.76 -31.20 17.81
CA LEU A 139 -31.12 -32.24 18.62
C LEU A 139 -31.87 -32.50 19.93
N ASP A 140 -32.83 -31.63 20.29
CA ASP A 140 -33.69 -31.84 21.45
C ASP A 140 -34.47 -33.15 21.31
N PRO A 141 -34.61 -33.94 22.39
CA PRO A 141 -35.25 -35.25 22.34
C PRO A 141 -36.69 -35.15 21.83
N ALA A 142 -37.42 -34.10 22.21
CA ALA A 142 -38.78 -33.85 21.73
C ALA A 142 -38.85 -33.58 20.22
N SER A 143 -37.85 -32.89 19.65
CA SER A 143 -37.76 -32.66 18.20
C SER A 143 -37.44 -33.95 17.44
N ILE A 144 -36.53 -34.77 17.98
CA ILE A 144 -36.16 -36.07 17.41
C ILE A 144 -37.35 -37.03 17.45
N GLU A 145 -38.10 -37.09 18.55
CA GLU A 145 -39.31 -37.91 18.69
C GLU A 145 -40.36 -37.53 17.66
N ARG A 146 -40.63 -36.23 17.48
CA ARG A 146 -41.55 -35.75 16.43
C ARG A 146 -41.09 -36.23 15.05
N ARG A 147 -39.82 -36.06 14.69
CA ARG A 147 -39.29 -36.50 13.39
C ARG A 147 -39.37 -38.02 13.20
N ALA A 148 -39.03 -38.79 14.24
CA ALA A 148 -39.08 -40.25 14.18
C ALA A 148 -40.51 -40.78 14.05
N ALA A 149 -41.49 -40.12 14.66
CA ALA A 149 -42.91 -40.49 14.58
C ALA A 149 -43.47 -40.40 13.15
N LEU A 150 -42.94 -39.52 12.30
CA LEU A 150 -43.37 -39.41 10.90
C LEU A 150 -42.96 -40.60 10.03
N ILE A 151 -41.96 -41.38 10.44
CA ILE A 151 -41.35 -42.42 9.60
C ILE A 151 -42.16 -43.73 9.62
N GLY A 152 -43.16 -43.87 10.49
CA GLY A 152 -44.12 -45.00 10.46
C GLY A 152 -43.47 -46.39 10.62
N THR A 153 -42.27 -46.46 11.20
CA THR A 153 -41.51 -47.69 11.41
C THR A 153 -42.01 -48.47 12.63
N THR A 154 -41.81 -49.80 12.63
CA THR A 154 -42.05 -50.66 13.81
C THR A 154 -40.95 -50.55 14.86
N ARG A 155 -39.84 -49.86 14.56
CA ARG A 155 -38.68 -49.67 15.44
C ARG A 155 -38.32 -48.18 15.59
N PRO A 156 -39.08 -47.40 16.37
CA PRO A 156 -38.82 -45.97 16.54
C PRO A 156 -37.50 -45.68 17.26
N GLU A 157 -37.01 -46.59 18.11
CA GLU A 157 -35.73 -46.42 18.83
C GLU A 157 -34.53 -46.34 17.89
N GLU A 158 -34.43 -47.27 16.93
CA GLU A 158 -33.33 -47.31 15.96
C GLU A 158 -33.31 -46.04 15.09
N VAL A 159 -34.49 -45.55 14.71
CA VAL A 159 -34.63 -44.33 13.91
C VAL A 159 -34.24 -43.09 14.70
N ARG A 160 -34.62 -42.98 15.98
CA ARG A 160 -34.20 -41.86 16.84
C ARG A 160 -32.68 -41.81 16.98
N GLU A 161 -32.07 -42.96 17.24
CA GLU A 161 -30.61 -43.05 17.39
C GLU A 161 -29.89 -42.70 16.09
N GLN A 162 -30.42 -43.12 14.94
CA GLN A 162 -29.88 -42.74 13.63
C GLN A 162 -29.96 -41.23 13.39
N ILE A 163 -31.12 -40.61 13.65
CA ILE A 163 -31.31 -39.15 13.51
C ILE A 163 -30.36 -38.42 14.45
N ARG A 164 -30.25 -38.86 15.70
CA ARG A 164 -29.35 -38.27 16.69
C ARG A 164 -27.90 -38.29 16.21
N ARG A 165 -27.40 -39.45 15.76
CA ARG A 165 -26.03 -39.58 15.24
C ARG A 165 -25.80 -38.69 14.02
N GLN A 166 -26.78 -38.59 13.13
CA GLN A 166 -26.69 -37.70 11.96
C GLN A 166 -26.55 -36.24 12.39
N LEU A 167 -27.44 -35.75 13.25
CA LEU A 167 -27.40 -34.37 13.75
C LEU A 167 -26.12 -34.09 14.56
N GLU A 168 -25.67 -35.02 15.40
CA GLU A 168 -24.40 -34.88 16.14
C GLU A 168 -23.20 -34.78 15.19
N SER A 169 -23.19 -35.56 14.09
CA SER A 169 -22.14 -35.50 13.09
C SER A 169 -22.15 -34.17 12.30
N GLU A 170 -23.32 -33.63 11.97
CA GLU A 170 -23.45 -32.31 11.33
C GLU A 170 -22.99 -31.21 12.28
N ARG A 171 -23.37 -31.29 13.57
CA ARG A 171 -22.94 -30.34 14.60
C ARG A 171 -21.42 -30.29 14.72
N ALA A 172 -20.77 -31.45 14.75
CA ALA A 172 -19.32 -31.54 14.82
C ALA A 172 -18.65 -30.90 13.58
N ARG A 173 -19.21 -31.10 12.38
CA ARG A 173 -18.72 -30.49 11.14
C ARG A 173 -18.91 -28.97 11.12
N LEU A 174 -20.05 -28.45 11.57
CA LEU A 174 -20.29 -27.01 11.63
C LEU A 174 -19.37 -26.34 12.65
N ARG A 175 -19.14 -26.97 13.81
CA ARG A 175 -18.21 -26.48 14.83
C ARG A 175 -16.78 -26.40 14.31
N SER A 176 -16.30 -27.41 13.57
CA SER A 176 -14.95 -27.36 12.99
C SER A 176 -14.80 -26.29 11.91
N GLN A 177 -15.84 -26.06 11.09
CA GLN A 177 -15.87 -24.97 10.13
C GLN A 177 -15.83 -23.60 10.82
N LEU A 178 -16.59 -23.44 11.91
CA LEU A 178 -16.61 -22.22 12.71
C LEU A 178 -15.23 -21.93 13.31
N GLU A 179 -14.56 -22.93 13.90
CA GLU A 179 -13.19 -22.79 14.44
C GLU A 179 -12.17 -22.41 13.35
N LEU A 180 -12.34 -22.91 12.12
CA LEU A 180 -11.51 -22.51 10.98
C LEU A 180 -11.75 -21.04 10.60
N LEU A 181 -13.00 -20.60 10.55
CA LEU A 181 -13.34 -19.20 10.25
C LEU A 181 -12.83 -18.26 11.36
N GLU A 182 -12.96 -18.64 12.62
CA GLU A 182 -12.46 -17.82 13.74
C GLU A 182 -10.94 -17.62 13.67
N ARG A 183 -10.18 -18.68 13.36
CA ARG A 183 -8.73 -18.57 13.11
C ARG A 183 -8.43 -17.64 11.94
N ARG A 184 -9.19 -17.75 10.85
CA ARG A 184 -9.05 -16.87 9.69
C ARG A 184 -9.36 -15.41 10.04
N ARG A 185 -10.42 -15.16 10.82
CA ARG A 185 -10.83 -13.85 11.33
C ARG A 185 -9.71 -13.21 12.15
N GLN A 186 -9.17 -13.93 13.13
CA GLN A 186 -8.03 -13.47 13.94
C GLN A 186 -6.80 -13.14 13.07
N GLY A 187 -6.53 -13.98 12.06
CA GLY A 187 -5.47 -13.74 11.08
C GLY A 187 -5.69 -12.44 10.30
N LEU A 188 -6.91 -12.21 9.79
CA LEU A 188 -7.28 -10.99 9.06
C LEU A 188 -7.21 -9.74 9.96
N GLU A 189 -7.72 -9.80 11.19
CA GLU A 189 -7.63 -8.70 12.17
C GLU A 189 -6.17 -8.31 12.44
N SER A 190 -5.28 -9.29 12.62
CA SER A 190 -3.86 -9.03 12.80
C SER A 190 -3.19 -8.43 11.55
N ALA A 191 -3.65 -8.83 10.35
CA ALA A 191 -3.14 -8.30 9.09
C ALA A 191 -3.62 -6.86 8.85
N ILE A 192 -4.87 -6.55 9.19
CA ILE A 192 -5.44 -5.19 9.16
C ILE A 192 -4.65 -4.29 10.11
N ALA A 193 -4.42 -4.72 11.37
CA ALA A 193 -3.65 -3.94 12.33
C ALA A 193 -2.22 -3.62 11.83
N ARG A 194 -1.58 -4.55 11.12
CA ARG A 194 -0.27 -4.31 10.50
C ARG A 194 -0.34 -3.34 9.33
N ALA A 195 -1.36 -3.45 8.48
CA ALA A 195 -1.57 -2.55 7.35
C ALA A 195 -1.88 -1.12 7.83
N ASP A 196 -2.71 -0.97 8.86
CA ASP A 196 -3.05 0.32 9.46
C ASP A 196 -1.82 0.97 10.12
N ALA A 197 -0.98 0.19 10.80
CA ALA A 197 0.30 0.69 11.31
C ALA A 197 1.28 1.12 10.20
N GLU A 198 1.23 0.49 9.02
CA GLU A 198 2.02 0.91 7.85
C GLU A 198 1.49 2.24 7.28
N ILE A 199 0.17 2.36 7.13
CA ILE A 199 -0.50 3.59 6.66
C ILE A 199 -0.17 4.76 7.58
N GLU A 200 -0.26 4.57 8.90
CA GLU A 200 0.03 5.62 9.87
C GLU A 200 1.48 6.10 9.79
N ARG A 201 2.44 5.18 9.61
CA ARG A 201 3.86 5.53 9.41
C ARG A 201 4.10 6.30 8.13
N LEU A 202 3.40 5.96 7.04
CA LEU A 202 3.53 6.66 5.76
C LEU A 202 2.91 8.07 5.83
N ARG A 203 1.76 8.21 6.51
CA ARG A 203 1.13 9.51 6.76
C ARG A 203 2.01 10.41 7.62
N ALA A 204 2.59 9.87 8.70
CA ALA A 204 3.51 10.62 9.55
C ALA A 204 4.73 11.15 8.76
N ARG A 205 5.29 10.35 7.86
CA ARG A 205 6.41 10.76 7.00
C ARG A 205 6.03 11.84 5.98
N LEU A 206 4.85 11.73 5.38
CA LEU A 206 4.36 12.75 4.44
C LEU A 206 4.12 14.08 5.15
N ASN A 207 3.52 14.05 6.35
CA ASN A 207 3.32 15.26 7.15
C ASN A 207 4.66 15.91 7.53
N GLU A 208 5.67 15.12 7.93
CA GLU A 208 7.01 15.63 8.24
C GLU A 208 7.67 16.30 7.02
N ALA A 209 7.51 15.73 5.82
CA ALA A 209 7.99 16.33 4.58
C ALA A 209 7.26 17.65 4.23
N ASP A 210 5.94 17.70 4.44
CA ASP A 210 5.14 18.92 4.24
C ASP A 210 5.53 20.03 5.24
N ASP A 211 5.81 19.67 6.49
CA ASP A 211 6.27 20.60 7.54
C ASP A 211 7.68 21.16 7.24
N GLU A 212 8.59 20.35 6.70
CA GLU A 212 9.91 20.79 6.23
C GLU A 212 9.80 21.77 5.05
N ALA A 213 8.94 21.47 4.08
CA ALA A 213 8.73 22.33 2.91
C ALA A 213 8.12 23.69 3.28
N THR A 214 7.17 23.71 4.22
CA THR A 214 6.55 24.95 4.69
C THR A 214 7.49 25.78 5.58
N SER A 215 8.26 25.14 6.46
CA SER A 215 9.21 25.84 7.34
C SER A 215 10.35 26.54 6.57
N GLY A 216 10.91 25.88 5.55
CA GLY A 216 11.95 26.49 4.69
C GLY A 216 11.44 27.67 3.83
N SER A 217 10.14 27.71 3.57
CA SER A 217 9.49 28.79 2.81
C SER A 217 9.25 30.05 3.65
N ILE A 218 9.00 29.89 4.96
CA ILE A 218 8.67 31.00 5.87
C ILE A 218 9.91 31.84 6.23
N GLU A 219 11.08 31.21 6.44
CA GLU A 219 12.35 31.89 6.76
C GLU A 219 12.88 32.82 5.66
N SER A 220 12.41 32.66 4.41
CA SER A 220 12.79 33.52 3.29
C SER A 220 11.89 34.76 3.12
N SER A 221 10.87 34.93 3.97
CA SER A 221 9.85 36.00 3.82
C SER A 221 9.88 37.12 4.87
N ASP A 222 10.74 37.06 5.89
CA ASP A 222 10.79 38.05 6.99
C ASP A 222 11.50 39.38 6.65
N GLY A 223 11.73 39.69 5.38
CA GLY A 223 12.39 40.92 4.93
C GLY A 223 11.47 42.12 4.60
N GLU A 224 10.21 41.91 4.25
CA GLU A 224 9.36 42.99 3.74
C GLU A 224 7.88 42.81 4.12
N GLN A 225 7.47 43.25 5.32
CA GLN A 225 6.10 43.76 5.57
C GLN A 225 5.93 44.28 7.01
N ASN A 226 6.49 45.47 7.29
CA ASN A 226 6.05 46.30 8.42
C ASN A 226 5.70 47.71 7.93
N SER A 227 4.56 47.87 7.26
CA SER A 227 3.91 49.17 7.01
C SER A 227 2.45 49.03 6.54
N GLN A 228 1.58 48.35 7.30
CA GLN A 228 0.14 48.60 7.18
C GLN A 228 -0.67 48.09 8.39
N ARG A 229 -0.34 48.60 9.58
CA ARG A 229 -1.29 48.66 10.69
C ARG A 229 -1.95 50.04 10.67
N ASN A 230 -3.23 50.09 10.31
CA ASN A 230 -4.29 50.91 10.94
C ASN A 230 -5.47 51.07 9.98
N ALA A 231 -6.44 50.14 10.06
CA ALA A 231 -7.81 50.37 9.61
C ALA A 231 -8.77 49.82 10.68
N PRO A 232 -9.84 50.57 11.05
CA PRO A 232 -10.75 50.19 12.13
C PRO A 232 -11.70 49.04 11.75
N PRO A 233 -12.30 48.34 12.74
CA PRO A 233 -13.09 47.13 12.52
C PRO A 233 -14.46 47.44 11.89
N VAL A 234 -14.74 46.82 10.73
CA VAL A 234 -16.08 46.81 10.11
C VAL A 234 -16.89 45.67 10.72
N THR A 235 -18.06 46.03 11.24
CA THR A 235 -19.08 45.17 11.85
C THR A 235 -19.67 44.17 10.86
N GLN A 236 -19.78 42.91 11.28
CA GLN A 236 -20.43 41.81 10.56
C GLN A 236 -21.96 41.99 10.51
N PRO A 237 -22.64 41.71 9.39
CA PRO A 237 -24.10 41.59 9.37
C PRO A 237 -24.56 40.20 9.84
N THR A 238 -25.52 40.23 10.76
CA THR A 238 -26.20 39.15 11.46
C THR A 238 -26.92 38.18 10.50
N ARG A 239 -26.72 36.87 10.69
CA ARG A 239 -27.40 35.77 9.97
C ARG A 239 -28.75 35.43 10.63
N PRO A 240 -29.88 35.37 9.91
CA PRO A 240 -31.17 34.98 10.49
C PRO A 240 -31.29 33.46 10.68
N PRO A 241 -32.14 33.01 11.63
CA PRO A 241 -32.28 31.60 12.01
C PRO A 241 -33.10 30.77 11.01
N ARG A 242 -32.69 29.51 10.97
CA ARG A 242 -33.19 28.36 10.21
C ARG A 242 -34.64 28.03 10.59
N SER A 243 -35.55 28.11 9.62
CA SER A 243 -36.93 27.63 9.76
C SER A 243 -36.99 26.11 9.76
N TYR A 244 -37.62 25.56 10.79
CA TYR A 244 -38.03 24.16 10.91
C TYR A 244 -39.33 23.97 10.13
N VAL A 245 -39.44 22.90 9.33
CA VAL A 245 -40.71 22.47 8.72
C VAL A 245 -40.99 21.04 9.21
N PRO A 246 -42.23 20.75 9.65
CA PRO A 246 -42.62 19.47 10.27
C PRO A 246 -42.63 18.28 9.30
#